data_AF-A0A151RFW2-F1
#
_entry.id   AF-A0A151RFW2-F1
#
_cell.length_a   1.000
_cell.length_b   1.000
_cell.length_c   1.000
_cell.angle_alpha   90.00
_cell.angle_beta   90.00
_cell.angle_gamma   90.00
#
_symmetry.space_group_name_H-M   'P 1'
#
loop_
_entity.id
_entity.type
_entity.pdbx_description
1 polymer ?
#
loop_
_entity_poly.entity_id
_entity_poly.type
_entity_poly.pdbx_seq_one_letter_code
_entity_poly.pdbx_strand_id
1 'polypeptide(L)' 'MIQEKLRTTQSRQKSYADRRRRPLKFQEGDHVFLKLTPRFIGPYQILRKIGPVAYQISLPPFLSNLHNVFHVS' A
#
# COMPACT_ATOMS: atom_id res chain seq x y z
N MET A 1 -5.87 0.32 37.83
CA MET A 1 -4.50 0.87 37.81
C MET A 1 -3.53 0.19 36.82
N ILE A 2 -3.58 -1.13 36.59
CA ILE A 2 -2.63 -1.80 35.65
C ILE A 2 -3.06 -1.67 34.17
N GLN A 3 -4.33 -1.99 33.87
CA GLN A 3 -4.89 -1.97 32.50
C GLN A 3 -4.82 -0.58 31.83
N GLU A 4 -4.96 0.48 32.62
CA GLU A 4 -4.95 1.87 32.15
C GLU A 4 -3.56 2.36 31.71
N LYS A 5 -2.52 1.97 32.46
CA LYS A 5 -1.12 2.24 32.10
C LYS A 5 -0.71 1.50 30.83
N LEU A 6 -1.21 0.26 30.65
CA LEU A 6 -0.98 -0.54 29.45
C LEU A 6 -1.63 0.10 28.21
N ARG A 7 -2.91 0.50 28.29
CA ARG A 7 -3.62 1.20 27.20
C ARG A 7 -2.94 2.51 26.80
N THR A 8 -2.51 3.31 27.78
CA THR A 8 -1.80 4.57 27.51
C THR A 8 -0.49 4.32 26.75
N THR A 9 0.24 3.26 27.11
CA THR A 9 1.49 2.89 26.43
C THR A 9 1.23 2.42 25.00
N GLN A 10 0.23 1.56 24.79
CA GLN A 10 -0.17 1.11 23.45
C GLN A 10 -0.63 2.27 22.56
N SER A 11 -1.43 3.20 23.10
CA SER A 11 -1.89 4.39 22.38
C SER A 11 -0.71 5.27 21.94
N ARG A 12 0.28 5.48 22.83
CA ARG A 12 1.50 6.22 22.51
C ARG A 12 2.32 5.53 21.41
N GLN A 13 2.53 4.21 21.50
CA GLN A 13 3.22 3.44 20.46
C GLN A 13 2.53 3.56 19.10
N LYS A 14 1.20 3.41 19.08
CA LYS A 14 0.39 3.57 17.87
C LYS A 14 0.50 4.98 17.30
N SER A 15 0.42 6.01 18.13
CA SER A 15 0.58 7.40 17.73
C SER A 15 1.96 7.67 17.12
N TYR A 16 3.03 7.14 17.72
CA TYR A 16 4.38 7.27 17.15
C TYR A 16 4.51 6.61 15.78
N ALA A 17 3.90 5.44 15.58
CA ALA A 17 3.88 4.76 14.28
C ALA A 17 3.04 5.52 13.24
N ASP A 18 1.84 5.97 13.62
CA ASP A 18 0.90 6.64 12.72
C ASP A 18 1.39 8.04 12.32
N ARG A 19 2.09 8.76 13.21
CA ARG A 19 2.64 10.10 12.93
C ARG A 19 3.65 10.14 11.78
N ARG A 20 4.30 9.01 11.47
CA ARG A 20 5.26 8.89 10.36
C ARG A 20 4.65 8.32 9.07
N ARG A 21 3.40 7.83 9.11
CA ARG A 21 2.70 7.32 7.93
C ARG A 21 2.17 8.50 7.12
N ARG A 22 2.68 8.69 5.90
CA ARG A 22 1.98 9.47 4.87
C ARG A 22 1.16 8.49 4.04
N PRO A 23 -0.14 8.71 3.84
CA PRO A 23 -0.91 7.84 2.97
C PRO A 23 -0.37 7.98 1.55
N LEU A 24 0.18 6.89 1.01
CA LEU A 24 0.64 6.85 -0.37
C LEU A 24 -0.60 6.92 -1.26
N LYS A 25 -0.73 8.03 -2.00
CA LYS A 25 -1.83 8.27 -2.92
C LYS A 25 -1.25 8.35 -4.32
N PHE A 26 -1.81 7.56 -5.21
CA PHE A 26 -1.48 7.58 -6.63
C PHE A 26 -2.67 8.07 -7.44
N GLN A 27 -2.38 8.56 -8.64
CA GLN A 27 -3.35 9.04 -9.63
C GLN A 27 -3.36 8.14 -10.86
N GLU A 28 -4.41 8.25 -11.67
CA GLU A 28 -4.45 7.61 -12.99
C GLU A 28 -3.33 8.17 -13.87
N GLY A 29 -2.59 7.29 -14.53
CA GLY A 29 -1.40 7.66 -15.30
C GLY A 29 -0.08 7.59 -14.53
N ASP A 30 -0.11 7.53 -13.20
CA ASP A 30 1.11 7.33 -12.41
C ASP A 30 1.74 5.97 -12.72
N HIS A 31 3.06 5.91 -12.66
CA HIS A 31 3.82 4.70 -12.88
C HIS A 31 4.37 4.16 -11.55
N VAL A 32 4.11 2.90 -11.25
CA VAL A 32 4.48 2.26 -9.98
C VAL A 32 5.28 0.99 -10.18
N PHE A 33 6.20 0.73 -9.26
CA PHE A 33 6.95 -0.52 -9.23
C PHE A 33 6.25 -1.58 -8.38
N LEU A 34 6.12 -2.79 -8.93
CA LEU A 34 5.56 -3.91 -8.19
C LEU A 34 6.64 -4.72 -7.48
N LYS A 35 6.38 -5.05 -6.22
CA LYS A 35 7.22 -5.93 -5.42
C LYS A 35 6.60 -7.33 -5.37
N LEU A 36 7.05 -8.23 -6.25
CA LEU A 36 6.59 -9.63 -6.27
C LEU A 36 7.57 -10.60 -5.59
N THR A 37 8.84 -10.23 -5.51
CA THR A 37 9.92 -11.02 -4.88
C THR A 37 10.86 -10.03 -4.14
N PRO A 38 12.10 -10.34 -3.68
CA PRO A 38 12.96 -9.29 -3.09
C PRO A 38 13.39 -8.23 -4.13
N ARG A 39 12.96 -8.37 -5.39
CA ARG A 39 13.14 -7.41 -6.48
C ARG A 39 11.84 -6.68 -6.81
N PHE A 40 11.99 -5.42 -7.17
CA PHE A 40 10.95 -4.64 -7.81
C PHE A 40 11.00 -4.90 -9.32
N ILE A 41 9.83 -5.04 -9.94
CA ILE A 41 9.68 -5.21 -11.38
C ILE A 41 8.85 -4.08 -11.95
N GLY A 42 9.33 -3.52 -13.06
CA GLY A 42 8.67 -2.59 -13.98
C GLY A 42 8.07 -1.31 -13.39
N PRO A 43 8.06 -0.18 -14.09
CA PRO A 43 7.00 0.80 -13.90
C PRO A 43 5.74 0.30 -14.63
N TYR A 44 4.64 0.13 -13.91
CA TYR A 44 3.31 -0.15 -14.48
C TYR A 44 2.40 1.04 -14.27
N GLN A 45 1.63 1.39 -15.29
CA GLN A 45 0.72 2.51 -15.23
C GLN A 45 -0.50 2.17 -14.37
N ILE A 46 -0.91 3.08 -13.51
CA ILE A 46 -2.18 3.00 -12.80
C ILE A 46 -3.29 3.38 -13.76
N LEU A 47 -4.22 2.45 -13.94
CA LEU A 47 -5.40 2.64 -14.78
C LEU A 47 -6.49 3.38 -14.01
N ARG A 48 -6.75 2.98 -12.77
CA ARG A 48 -7.78 3.57 -11.89
C ARG A 48 -7.65 3.15 -10.44
N LYS A 49 -8.26 3.93 -9.55
CA LYS A 49 -8.44 3.60 -8.14
C LYS A 49 -9.75 2.83 -7.94
N ILE A 50 -9.67 1.61 -7.40
CA ILE A 50 -10.84 0.74 -7.16
C ILE A 50 -11.33 0.86 -5.72
N GLY A 51 -10.44 1.13 -4.77
CA GLY A 51 -10.79 1.26 -3.35
C GLY A 51 -9.87 2.23 -2.63
N PRO A 52 -10.06 2.46 -1.32
CA PRO A 52 -9.25 3.42 -0.55
C PRO A 52 -7.74 3.24 -0.72
N VAL A 53 -7.32 1.98 -0.89
CA VAL A 53 -5.94 1.48 -0.93
C VAL A 53 -5.70 0.51 -2.10
N ALA A 54 -6.70 0.29 -2.96
CA ALA A 54 -6.65 -0.68 -4.05
C ALA A 54 -6.63 0.03 -5.41
N TYR A 55 -5.64 -0.27 -6.24
CA TYR A 55 -5.43 0.33 -7.55
C TYR A 55 -5.31 -0.73 -8.63
N GLN A 56 -5.94 -0.48 -9.77
CA GLN A 56 -5.77 -1.30 -10.96
C GLN A 56 -4.58 -0.79 -11.78
N ILE A 57 -3.74 -1.69 -12.28
CA ILE A 57 -2.57 -1.35 -13.08
C ILE A 57 -2.55 -2.07 -14.43
N SER A 58 -1.80 -1.53 -15.38
CA SER A 58 -1.53 -2.14 -16.68
C SER A 58 -0.48 -3.25 -16.55
N LEU A 59 -0.91 -4.49 -16.30
CA LEU A 59 -0.02 -5.63 -16.32
C LEU A 59 0.25 -6.10 -17.76
N PRO A 60 1.50 -6.47 -18.09
CA PRO A 60 1.83 -7.06 -19.38
C PRO A 60 1.26 -8.49 -19.49
N PRO A 61 0.98 -8.99 -20.70
CA PRO A 61 0.31 -10.28 -20.90
C PRO A 61 1.01 -11.49 -20.26
N PHE A 62 2.34 -11.44 -20.11
CA PHE A 62 3.11 -12.51 -19.45
C PHE A 62 2.87 -12.61 -17.94
N LEU A 63 2.27 -11.60 -17.31
CA LEU A 63 1.83 -11.59 -15.91
C LEU A 63 0.30 -11.75 -15.78
N SER A 64 -0.38 -12.23 -16.83
CA SER A 64 -1.85 -12.40 -16.84
C SER A 64 -2.36 -13.39 -15.79
N ASN A 65 -1.50 -14.25 -15.25
CA ASN A 65 -1.80 -15.13 -14.13
C ASN A 65 -1.97 -14.37 -12.80
N LEU A 66 -1.59 -13.09 -12.74
CA LEU A 66 -1.72 -12.24 -11.56
C LEU A 66 -2.91 -11.29 -11.71
N HIS A 67 -3.67 -11.11 -10.64
CA HIS A 67 -4.70 -10.08 -10.59
C HIS A 67 -4.07 -8.70 -10.74
N ASN A 68 -4.60 -7.89 -11.66
CA ASN A 68 -4.10 -6.55 -11.96
C ASN A 68 -4.50 -5.49 -10.92
N VAL A 69 -5.03 -5.90 -9.77
CA VAL A 69 -5.44 -5.03 -8.67
C VAL A 69 -4.51 -5.26 -7.49
N PHE A 70 -3.86 -4.18 -7.05
CA PHE A 70 -2.86 -4.24 -5.99
C PHE A 70 -3.24 -3.35 -4.81
N HIS A 71 -2.95 -3.84 -3.61
CA HIS A 71 -3.10 -3.11 -2.37
C HIS A 71 -1.81 -2.34 -2.05
N VAL A 72 -1.96 -1.05 -1.75
CA VAL A 72 -0.87 -0.18 -1.31
C VAL A 72 -0.92 -0.07 0.21
N SER A 73 0.14 -0.54 0.88
CA SER A 73 0.28 -0.60 2.35
C SER A 73 1.26 0.42 2.89
#